data_AF-A0A960MCC6-F1
#
_entry.id   AF-A0A960MCC6-F1
#
_cell.length_a   1.000
_cell.length_b   1.000
_cell.length_c   1.000
_cell.angle_alpha   90.00
_cell.angle_beta   90.00
_cell.angle_gamma   90.00
#
_symmetry.space_group_name_H-M   'P 1'
#
loop_
_entity.id
_entity.type
_entity.pdbx_description
1 polymer ?
#
loop_
_entity_poly.entity_id
_entity_poly.type
_entity_poly.pdbx_seq_one_letter_code
_entity_poly.pdbx_strand_id
1 'polypeptide(L)'
;MTIRSQPRRRYWIWFVWLAIFYGAWGWLVFGQGLWEVAQEYWPMAAAMAVGSYAAGSTPMGGGTVGFPILVLLFDQPAQLGRDFSFAVQSIGMVSAAIFILARRQPLAWAMLKGAMLGASIGTPLGIFLVAPWIPALWIKVVFAVVWGSFGLLHLWRIREIAGHEGMTEFDERWDHRVGFTAGLFSCAGLVSVSGVGVDMVLYTVLVLLCRCDLKIAIPTSVIIMAFSSVLGIITKMALTGVQPGVFENWLAAAPVVALGAPLGVFMVEFIGRKPTLLVVAVLCVGQLIWTLVRESAALGGIGMGLSIGAVLGCLVGFDRLREWGAVLVASNLRRQEKVKHV
;
A
#
# COMPACT_ATOMS: atom_id res chain seq x y z
N MET A 1 16.22 20.05 -31.30
CA MET A 1 16.19 19.17 -30.12
C MET A 1 16.76 19.93 -28.92
N THR A 2 15.91 20.53 -28.10
CA THR A 2 16.34 21.14 -26.83
C THR A 2 16.55 20.01 -25.82
N ILE A 3 17.81 19.70 -25.51
CA ILE A 3 18.17 18.82 -24.41
C ILE A 3 17.74 19.53 -23.12
N ARG A 4 16.50 19.33 -22.69
CA ARG A 4 16.06 19.73 -21.35
C ARG A 4 16.95 18.97 -20.38
N SER A 5 17.81 19.70 -19.65
CA SER A 5 18.61 19.13 -18.57
C SER A 5 17.69 18.30 -17.67
N GLN A 6 18.04 17.04 -17.42
CA GLN A 6 17.28 16.22 -16.47
C GLN A 6 17.17 17.00 -15.15
N PRO A 7 15.95 17.14 -14.59
CA PRO A 7 15.77 17.96 -13.40
C PRO A 7 16.66 17.44 -12.28
N ARG A 8 17.44 18.34 -11.65
CA ARG A 8 18.38 17.99 -10.58
C ARG A 8 17.64 17.25 -9.47
N ARG A 9 18.03 15.99 -9.24
CA ARG A 9 17.53 15.16 -8.14
C ARG A 9 17.98 15.76 -6.81
N ARG A 10 17.05 15.91 -5.85
CA ARG A 10 17.29 16.59 -4.58
C ARG A 10 17.42 15.59 -3.43
N TYR A 11 18.34 14.64 -3.55
CA TYR A 11 18.55 13.58 -2.56
C TYR A 11 18.81 14.11 -1.14
N TRP A 12 19.36 15.32 -1.00
CA TRP A 12 19.60 15.95 0.30
C TRP A 12 18.32 16.06 1.15
N ILE A 13 17.14 16.23 0.54
CA ILE A 13 15.86 16.31 1.29
C ILE A 13 15.60 14.98 2.02
N TRP A 14 15.88 13.87 1.36
CA TRP A 14 15.74 12.55 1.97
C TRP A 14 16.78 12.31 3.07
N PHE A 15 18.03 12.75 2.88
CA PHE A 15 19.05 12.68 3.94
C PHE A 15 18.71 13.55 5.16
N VAL A 16 18.12 14.73 4.95
CA VAL A 16 17.62 15.58 6.05
C VAL A 16 16.50 14.87 6.81
N TRP A 17 15.55 14.25 6.10
CA TRP A 17 14.50 13.43 6.73
C TRP A 17 15.10 12.30 7.57
N LEU A 18 16.08 11.55 7.03
CA LEU A 18 16.76 10.49 7.78
C LEU A 18 17.49 11.04 9.01
N ALA A 19 18.19 12.17 8.88
CA ALA A 19 18.89 12.79 10.01
C ALA A 19 17.91 13.17 11.13
N ILE A 20 16.77 13.76 10.79
CA ILE A 20 15.72 14.11 11.75
C ILE A 20 15.16 12.83 12.40
N PHE A 21 14.81 11.83 11.59
CA PHE A 21 14.22 10.58 12.08
C PHE A 21 15.20 9.83 13.00
N TYR A 22 16.44 9.58 12.56
CA TYR A 22 17.44 8.88 13.38
C TYR A 22 17.89 9.69 14.59
N GLY A 23 17.89 11.02 14.51
CA GLY A 23 18.11 11.89 15.67
C GLY A 23 17.02 11.69 16.73
N ALA A 24 15.75 11.73 16.33
CA ALA A 24 14.62 11.51 17.23
C ALA A 24 14.56 10.08 17.76
N TRP A 25 14.75 9.07 16.89
CA TRP A 25 14.78 7.66 17.28
C TRP A 25 15.97 7.36 18.20
N GLY A 26 17.15 7.91 17.92
CA GLY A 26 18.33 7.76 18.76
C GLY A 26 18.15 8.40 20.14
N TRP A 27 17.49 9.57 20.20
CA TRP A 27 17.12 10.17 21.48
C TRP A 27 16.14 9.30 22.28
N LEU A 28 15.14 8.68 21.63
CA LEU A 28 14.24 7.74 22.31
C LEU A 28 15.00 6.51 22.83
N VAL A 29 15.83 5.90 21.99
CA VAL A 29 16.49 4.63 22.33
C VAL A 29 17.59 4.79 23.36
N PHE A 30 18.50 5.75 23.15
CA PHE A 30 19.66 5.94 24.02
C PHE A 30 19.40 6.97 25.12
N GLY A 31 18.61 8.00 24.83
CA GLY A 31 18.29 9.05 25.80
C GLY A 31 17.23 8.65 26.82
N GLN A 32 16.23 7.85 26.44
CA GLN A 32 15.20 7.32 27.36
C GLN A 32 15.47 5.87 27.81
N GLY A 33 16.62 5.29 27.45
CA GLY A 33 16.99 3.93 27.88
C GLY A 33 16.15 2.81 27.26
N LEU A 34 15.49 3.04 26.11
CA LEU A 34 14.60 2.06 25.46
C LEU A 34 15.35 1.06 24.55
N TRP A 35 16.67 0.96 24.67
CA TRP A 35 17.47 0.02 23.89
C TRP A 35 17.11 -1.44 24.16
N GLU A 36 16.90 -1.80 25.42
CA GLU A 36 16.52 -3.17 25.79
C GLU A 36 15.18 -3.57 25.16
N VAL A 37 14.21 -2.65 25.14
CA VAL A 37 12.92 -2.85 24.47
C VAL A 37 13.10 -3.04 22.96
N ALA A 38 13.93 -2.22 22.31
CA ALA A 38 14.21 -2.37 20.88
C ALA A 38 14.88 -3.72 20.56
N GLN A 39 15.75 -4.21 21.46
CA GLN A 39 16.40 -5.51 21.32
C GLN A 39 15.43 -6.67 21.52
N GLU A 40 14.52 -6.60 22.48
CA GLU A 40 13.53 -7.66 22.74
C GLU A 40 12.64 -7.90 21.51
N TYR A 41 12.26 -6.82 20.80
CA TYR A 41 11.38 -6.86 19.62
C TYR A 41 12.14 -6.95 18.28
N TRP A 42 13.42 -7.34 18.29
CA TRP A 42 14.24 -7.49 17.07
C TRP A 42 13.66 -8.40 15.97
N PRO A 43 12.85 -9.46 16.25
CA PRO A 43 12.30 -10.30 15.18
C PRO A 43 11.42 -9.49 14.22
N MET A 44 10.75 -8.46 14.74
CA MET A 44 9.94 -7.56 13.91
C MET A 44 10.81 -6.67 13.02
N ALA A 45 11.97 -6.22 13.50
CA ALA A 45 12.95 -5.50 12.70
C ALA A 45 13.48 -6.36 11.55
N ALA A 46 13.80 -7.64 11.82
CA ALA A 46 14.28 -8.58 10.82
C ALA A 46 13.22 -8.88 9.75
N ALA A 47 11.99 -9.15 10.17
CA ALA A 47 10.84 -9.28 9.30
C ALA A 47 10.66 -8.07 8.37
N MET A 48 10.75 -6.87 8.95
CA MET A 48 10.58 -5.62 8.21
C MET A 48 11.78 -5.23 7.35
N ALA A 49 12.97 -5.82 7.53
CA ALA A 49 14.09 -5.63 6.61
C ALA A 49 13.73 -6.13 5.20
N VAL A 50 13.17 -7.34 5.11
CA VAL A 50 12.68 -7.91 3.86
C VAL A 50 11.38 -7.24 3.44
N GLY A 51 10.46 -7.04 4.38
CA GLY A 51 9.13 -6.50 4.09
C GLY A 51 9.15 -5.07 3.56
N SER A 52 9.97 -4.19 4.14
CA SER A 52 10.04 -2.79 3.69
C SER A 52 10.67 -2.65 2.30
N TYR A 53 11.68 -3.47 1.98
CA TYR A 53 12.25 -3.54 0.63
C TYR A 53 11.20 -3.93 -0.41
N ALA A 54 10.46 -5.00 -0.16
CA ALA A 54 9.38 -5.45 -1.04
C ALA A 54 8.28 -4.38 -1.15
N ALA A 55 7.97 -3.70 -0.04
CA ALA A 55 6.95 -2.67 -0.01
C ALA A 55 7.30 -1.44 -0.84
N GLY A 56 8.53 -0.96 -0.76
CA GLY A 56 8.95 0.20 -1.56
C GLY A 56 9.06 -0.08 -3.06
N SER A 57 9.18 -1.34 -3.45
CA SER A 57 9.34 -1.76 -4.85
C SER A 57 8.05 -2.21 -5.52
N THR A 58 6.94 -2.27 -4.78
CA THR A 58 5.64 -2.78 -5.25
C THR A 58 4.49 -1.89 -4.72
N PRO A 59 3.27 -2.00 -5.25
CA PRO A 59 2.12 -1.23 -4.75
C PRO A 59 1.51 -1.84 -3.48
N MET A 60 2.36 -2.37 -2.59
CA MET A 60 1.97 -3.01 -1.33
C MET A 60 2.74 -2.34 -0.20
N GLY A 61 2.04 -1.81 0.78
CA GLY A 61 2.64 -1.15 1.92
C GLY A 61 3.39 -2.10 2.85
N GLY A 62 4.28 -1.56 3.68
CA GLY A 62 5.05 -2.36 4.66
C GLY A 62 4.17 -3.12 5.64
N GLY A 63 2.97 -2.60 5.93
CA GLY A 63 1.97 -3.28 6.75
C GLY A 63 1.49 -4.60 6.17
N THR A 64 1.60 -4.80 4.85
CA THR A 64 1.25 -6.07 4.20
C THR A 64 2.11 -7.24 4.67
N VAL A 65 3.36 -6.98 5.04
CA VAL A 65 4.26 -7.99 5.62
C VAL A 65 4.17 -7.99 7.13
N GLY A 66 4.07 -6.81 7.75
CA GLY A 66 4.00 -6.69 9.21
C GLY A 66 2.75 -7.33 9.81
N PHE A 67 1.58 -7.17 9.18
CA PHE A 67 0.32 -7.69 9.68
C PHE A 67 0.32 -9.23 9.80
N PRO A 68 0.63 -10.02 8.75
CA PRO A 68 0.73 -11.49 8.86
C PRO A 68 1.74 -11.96 9.90
N ILE A 69 2.88 -11.28 10.01
CA ILE A 69 3.92 -11.69 10.95
C ILE A 69 3.45 -11.49 12.38
N LEU A 70 2.85 -10.35 12.71
CA LEU A 70 2.32 -10.14 14.05
C LEU A 70 1.10 -11.04 14.32
N VAL A 71 0.15 -11.08 13.40
CA VAL A 71 -1.19 -11.66 13.64
C VAL A 71 -1.24 -13.17 13.39
N LEU A 72 -0.48 -13.67 12.41
CA LEU A 72 -0.43 -15.09 12.07
C LEU A 72 0.85 -15.72 12.64
N LEU A 73 2.04 -15.15 12.47
CA LEU A 73 3.24 -15.82 12.97
C LEU A 73 3.37 -15.73 14.50
N PHE A 74 3.16 -14.54 15.08
CA PHE A 74 3.31 -14.28 16.52
C PHE A 74 1.99 -14.32 17.31
N ASP A 75 0.90 -14.71 16.67
CA ASP A 75 -0.44 -14.88 17.26
C ASP A 75 -0.95 -13.65 18.05
N GLN A 76 -0.59 -12.46 17.58
CA GLN A 76 -1.01 -11.19 18.18
C GLN A 76 -2.41 -10.78 17.72
N PRO A 77 -3.11 -9.91 18.49
CA PRO A 77 -4.41 -9.38 18.09
C PRO A 77 -4.38 -8.68 16.74
N ALA A 78 -5.43 -8.86 15.93
CA ALA A 78 -5.54 -8.21 14.61
C ALA A 78 -5.50 -6.67 14.71
N GLN A 79 -6.00 -6.10 15.81
CA GLN A 79 -5.95 -4.67 16.09
C GLN A 79 -4.51 -4.18 16.29
N LEU A 80 -3.64 -5.00 16.90
CA LEU A 80 -2.21 -4.70 17.02
C LEU A 80 -1.58 -4.65 15.62
N GLY A 81 -1.85 -5.65 14.78
CA GLY A 81 -1.37 -5.68 13.39
C GLY A 81 -1.80 -4.47 12.56
N ARG A 82 -3.07 -4.03 12.71
CA ARG A 82 -3.59 -2.82 12.06
C ARG A 82 -2.87 -1.56 12.54
N ASP A 83 -2.81 -1.36 13.84
CA ASP A 83 -2.24 -0.14 14.43
C ASP A 83 -0.73 -0.06 14.18
N PHE A 84 -0.04 -1.20 14.26
CA PHE A 84 1.35 -1.35 13.84
C PHE A 84 1.53 -1.01 12.36
N SER A 85 0.63 -1.48 11.48
CA SER A 85 0.69 -1.15 10.05
C SER A 85 0.61 0.36 9.83
N PHE A 86 -0.24 1.09 10.54
CA PHE A 86 -0.25 2.55 10.47
C PHE A 86 1.07 3.17 10.97
N ALA A 87 1.57 2.71 12.11
CA ALA A 87 2.78 3.25 12.74
C ALA A 87 4.05 2.99 11.91
N VAL A 88 4.25 1.77 11.41
CA VAL A 88 5.47 1.41 10.68
C VAL A 88 5.53 2.09 9.31
N GLN A 89 4.38 2.24 8.66
CA GLN A 89 4.30 2.86 7.34
C GLN A 89 4.38 4.38 7.38
N SER A 90 3.93 5.02 8.46
CA SER A 90 4.12 6.46 8.67
C SER A 90 5.62 6.84 8.72
N ILE A 91 6.52 5.87 8.90
CA ILE A 91 7.96 6.04 8.75
C ILE A 91 8.45 5.52 7.40
N GLY A 92 8.23 4.23 7.10
CA GLY A 92 8.79 3.58 5.91
C GLY A 92 8.25 4.16 4.61
N MET A 93 6.92 4.24 4.47
CA MET A 93 6.28 4.75 3.25
C MET A 93 6.47 6.25 3.11
N VAL A 94 6.52 7.00 4.22
CA VAL A 94 6.87 8.44 4.19
C VAL A 94 8.31 8.64 3.71
N SER A 95 9.27 7.85 4.21
CA SER A 95 10.65 7.89 3.73
C SER A 95 10.73 7.58 2.23
N ALA A 96 10.01 6.55 1.77
CA ALA A 96 9.93 6.19 0.35
C ALA A 96 9.26 7.30 -0.48
N ALA A 97 8.17 7.89 -0.01
CA ALA A 97 7.48 9.01 -0.66
C ALA A 97 8.40 10.25 -0.80
N ILE A 98 9.14 10.59 0.25
CA ILE A 98 10.15 11.67 0.20
C ILE A 98 11.22 11.34 -0.85
N PHE A 99 11.71 10.10 -0.88
CA PHE A 99 12.68 9.65 -1.87
C PHE A 99 12.15 9.72 -3.32
N ILE A 100 10.91 9.27 -3.55
CA ILE A 100 10.19 9.37 -4.82
C ILE A 100 10.09 10.83 -5.29
N LEU A 101 9.68 11.73 -4.40
CA LEU A 101 9.54 13.16 -4.68
C LEU A 101 10.91 13.84 -4.91
N ALA A 102 11.92 13.50 -4.11
CA ALA A 102 13.30 13.99 -4.28
C ALA A 102 13.89 13.59 -5.63
N ARG A 103 13.50 12.41 -6.13
CA ARG A 103 13.87 11.89 -7.44
C ARG A 103 13.01 12.40 -8.60
N ARG A 104 11.88 13.05 -8.32
CA ARG A 104 10.90 13.51 -9.31
C ARG A 104 10.42 12.39 -10.23
N GLN A 105 10.12 11.23 -9.66
CA GLN A 105 9.44 10.17 -10.41
C GLN A 105 8.04 10.65 -10.84
N PRO A 106 7.54 10.21 -12.01
CA PRO A 106 6.25 10.64 -12.52
C PRO A 106 5.10 10.11 -11.65
N LEU A 107 4.06 10.93 -11.48
CA LEU A 107 2.93 10.66 -10.60
C LEU A 107 1.61 11.03 -11.29
N ALA A 108 0.56 10.24 -11.04
CA ALA A 108 -0.80 10.55 -11.48
C ALA A 108 -1.45 11.57 -10.51
N TRP A 109 -1.00 12.84 -10.58
CA TRP A 109 -1.32 13.87 -9.61
C TRP A 109 -2.81 14.13 -9.40
N ALA A 110 -3.60 14.16 -10.47
CA ALA A 110 -5.04 14.43 -10.41
C ALA A 110 -5.75 13.39 -9.54
N MET A 111 -5.48 12.11 -9.82
CA MET A 111 -6.02 10.97 -9.10
C MET A 111 -5.46 10.89 -7.68
N LEU A 112 -4.18 11.18 -7.49
CA LEU A 112 -3.54 11.21 -6.18
C LEU A 112 -4.17 12.27 -5.26
N LYS A 113 -4.37 13.51 -5.75
CA LYS A 113 -5.01 14.58 -4.99
C LYS A 113 -6.45 14.20 -4.60
N GLY A 114 -7.19 13.63 -5.55
CA GLY A 114 -8.52 13.10 -5.28
C GLY A 114 -8.49 12.04 -4.18
N ALA A 115 -7.59 11.06 -4.29
CA ALA A 115 -7.45 9.99 -3.32
C ALA A 115 -7.02 10.48 -1.94
N MET A 116 -6.13 11.48 -1.86
CA MET A 116 -5.76 12.11 -0.59
C MET A 116 -6.95 12.82 0.04
N LEU A 117 -7.76 13.54 -0.73
CA LEU A 117 -8.98 14.17 -0.22
C LEU A 117 -9.98 13.13 0.29
N GLY A 118 -10.17 12.04 -0.46
CA GLY A 118 -11.01 10.91 -0.05
C GLY A 118 -10.49 10.25 1.23
N ALA A 119 -9.17 10.02 1.34
CA ALA A 119 -8.53 9.42 2.49
C ALA A 119 -8.63 10.27 3.76
N SER A 120 -8.55 11.60 3.64
CA SER A 120 -8.75 12.54 4.77
C SER A 120 -10.10 12.38 5.46
N ILE A 121 -11.12 11.94 4.71
CA ILE A 121 -12.47 11.70 5.22
C ILE A 121 -12.65 10.22 5.58
N GLY A 122 -12.25 9.33 4.66
CA GLY A 122 -12.45 7.89 4.76
C GLY A 122 -11.70 7.28 5.92
N THR A 123 -10.42 7.63 6.14
CA THR A 123 -9.61 7.02 7.19
C THR A 123 -10.19 7.30 8.59
N PRO A 124 -10.47 8.57 8.98
CA PRO A 124 -11.07 8.84 10.29
C PRO A 124 -12.46 8.23 10.48
N LEU A 125 -13.34 8.38 9.48
CA LEU A 125 -14.68 7.80 9.54
C LEU A 125 -14.66 6.29 9.64
N GLY A 126 -13.79 5.63 8.87
CA GLY A 126 -13.62 4.19 8.92
C GLY A 126 -13.12 3.72 10.29
N ILE A 127 -12.13 4.41 10.86
CA ILE A 127 -11.59 4.05 12.19
C ILE A 127 -12.66 4.18 13.28
N PHE A 128 -13.54 5.18 13.19
CA PHE A 128 -14.56 5.43 14.20
C PHE A 128 -15.84 4.61 13.98
N LEU A 129 -16.31 4.46 12.74
CA LEU A 129 -17.62 3.90 12.40
C LEU A 129 -17.58 2.47 11.87
N VAL A 130 -16.47 2.02 11.29
CA VAL A 130 -16.38 0.71 10.61
C VAL A 130 -15.53 -0.24 11.44
N ALA A 131 -14.29 0.13 11.73
CA ALA A 131 -13.30 -0.73 12.37
C ALA A 131 -13.74 -1.37 13.70
N PRO A 132 -14.50 -0.70 14.60
CA PRO A 132 -14.94 -1.30 15.86
C PRO A 132 -15.94 -2.45 15.68
N TRP A 133 -16.65 -2.49 14.56
CA TRP A 133 -17.70 -3.47 14.29
C TRP A 133 -17.20 -4.71 13.57
N ILE A 134 -15.91 -4.75 13.16
CA ILE A 134 -15.35 -5.88 12.44
C ILE A 134 -14.62 -6.82 13.42
N PRO A 135 -15.12 -8.05 13.61
CA PRO A 135 -14.46 -9.04 14.47
C PRO A 135 -13.08 -9.42 13.93
N ALA A 136 -12.16 -9.77 14.84
CA ALA A 136 -10.76 -10.05 14.50
C ALA A 136 -10.59 -11.13 13.40
N LEU A 137 -11.42 -12.19 13.43
CA LEU A 137 -11.42 -13.23 12.39
C LEU A 137 -11.67 -12.64 10.99
N TRP A 138 -12.66 -11.75 10.88
CA TRP A 138 -13.00 -11.12 9.61
C TRP A 138 -11.92 -10.15 9.14
N ILE A 139 -11.17 -9.50 10.04
CA ILE A 139 -9.99 -8.71 9.67
C ILE A 139 -8.95 -9.60 8.98
N LYS A 140 -8.61 -10.74 9.58
CA LYS A 140 -7.63 -11.69 9.01
C LYS A 140 -8.10 -12.21 7.64
N VAL A 141 -9.37 -12.57 7.53
CA VAL A 141 -9.96 -13.17 6.33
C VAL A 141 -10.09 -12.14 5.20
N VAL A 142 -10.64 -10.96 5.46
CA VAL A 142 -10.75 -9.88 4.46
C VAL A 142 -9.37 -9.50 3.95
N PHE A 143 -8.39 -9.35 4.85
CA PHE A 143 -7.01 -9.09 4.47
C PHE A 143 -6.44 -10.21 3.58
N ALA A 144 -6.61 -11.47 3.96
CA ALA A 144 -6.13 -12.60 3.18
C ALA A 144 -6.79 -12.68 1.79
N VAL A 145 -8.11 -12.51 1.71
CA VAL A 145 -8.88 -12.56 0.46
C VAL A 145 -8.46 -11.44 -0.49
N VAL A 146 -8.37 -10.20 0.01
CA VAL A 146 -8.09 -9.02 -0.82
C VAL A 146 -6.66 -9.09 -1.39
N TRP A 147 -5.66 -9.40 -0.54
CA TRP A 147 -4.28 -9.53 -0.98
C TRP A 147 -4.06 -10.78 -1.83
N GLY A 148 -4.66 -11.91 -1.47
CA GLY A 148 -4.62 -13.12 -2.27
C GLY A 148 -5.19 -12.92 -3.67
N SER A 149 -6.33 -12.22 -3.78
CA SER A 149 -6.93 -11.87 -5.07
C SER A 149 -6.03 -10.95 -5.90
N PHE A 150 -5.39 -9.97 -5.26
CA PHE A 150 -4.41 -9.11 -5.91
C PHE A 150 -3.19 -9.87 -6.41
N GLY A 151 -2.70 -10.84 -5.62
CA GLY A 151 -1.64 -11.75 -6.02
C GLY A 151 -2.05 -12.58 -7.24
N LEU A 152 -3.23 -13.20 -7.20
CA LEU A 152 -3.76 -13.99 -8.32
C LEU A 152 -3.92 -13.16 -9.61
N LEU A 153 -4.41 -11.92 -9.50
CA LEU A 153 -4.49 -10.99 -10.62
C LEU A 153 -3.10 -10.82 -11.28
N HIS A 154 -2.06 -10.58 -10.48
CA HIS A 154 -0.71 -10.40 -11.01
C HIS A 154 -0.18 -11.68 -11.61
N LEU A 155 -0.30 -12.84 -10.95
CA LEU A 155 0.16 -14.12 -11.50
C LEU A 155 -0.50 -14.43 -12.86
N TRP A 156 -1.78 -14.11 -13.01
CA TRP A 156 -2.51 -14.37 -14.25
C TRP A 156 -2.21 -13.35 -15.36
N ARG A 157 -2.07 -12.06 -15.01
CA ARG A 157 -2.09 -10.93 -15.97
C ARG A 157 -0.78 -10.14 -16.04
N ILE A 158 0.31 -10.59 -15.41
CA ILE A 158 1.54 -9.80 -15.31
C ILE A 158 2.09 -9.30 -16.65
N ARG A 159 1.94 -10.08 -17.73
CA ARG A 159 2.46 -9.71 -19.06
C ARG A 159 1.70 -8.52 -19.64
N GLU A 160 0.38 -8.49 -19.48
CA GLU A 160 -0.48 -7.38 -19.89
C GLU A 160 -0.16 -6.14 -19.06
N ILE A 161 -0.17 -6.29 -17.73
CA ILE A 161 0.06 -5.21 -16.77
C ILE A 161 1.44 -4.56 -16.94
N ALA A 162 2.49 -5.37 -17.11
CA ALA A 162 3.86 -4.87 -17.27
C ALA A 162 4.16 -4.35 -18.69
N GLY A 163 3.25 -4.56 -19.64
CA GLY A 163 3.39 -4.11 -21.02
C GLY A 163 2.83 -2.71 -21.30
N HIS A 164 2.17 -2.07 -20.33
CA HIS A 164 1.66 -0.71 -20.51
C HIS A 164 2.80 0.32 -20.54
N GLU A 165 2.71 1.28 -21.47
CA GLU A 165 3.62 2.42 -21.56
C GLU A 165 2.85 3.74 -21.41
N GLY A 166 3.37 4.64 -20.56
CA GLY A 166 2.73 5.92 -20.27
C GLY A 166 1.44 5.79 -19.45
N MET A 167 0.50 6.71 -19.61
CA MET A 167 -0.81 6.68 -18.97
C MET A 167 -1.85 7.23 -19.96
N THR A 168 -3.02 6.61 -20.03
CA THR A 168 -4.11 7.19 -20.83
C THR A 168 -4.67 8.39 -20.08
N GLU A 169 -4.47 9.60 -20.61
CA GLU A 169 -5.04 10.82 -20.06
C GLU A 169 -6.48 10.99 -20.56
N PHE A 170 -7.45 10.94 -19.64
CA PHE A 170 -8.87 11.14 -19.94
C PHE A 170 -9.28 12.61 -19.72
N ASP A 171 -9.45 12.99 -18.44
CA ASP A 171 -9.79 14.34 -17.97
C ASP A 171 -9.33 14.44 -16.51
N GLU A 172 -8.64 15.52 -16.16
CA GLU A 172 -8.14 15.77 -14.80
C GLU A 172 -9.27 15.73 -13.76
N ARG A 173 -10.47 16.22 -14.11
CA ARG A 173 -11.64 16.20 -13.21
C ARG A 173 -12.17 14.78 -13.01
N TRP A 174 -12.16 13.96 -14.05
CA TRP A 174 -12.59 12.57 -13.96
C TRP A 174 -11.59 11.78 -13.10
N ASP A 175 -10.29 11.92 -13.36
CA ASP A 175 -9.22 11.30 -12.57
C ASP A 175 -9.33 11.69 -11.10
N HIS A 176 -9.58 12.97 -10.81
CA HIS A 176 -9.76 13.45 -9.43
C HIS A 176 -10.99 12.82 -8.76
N ARG A 177 -12.12 12.68 -9.46
CA ARG A 177 -13.33 12.05 -8.90
C ARG A 177 -13.12 10.56 -8.64
N VAL A 178 -12.50 9.85 -9.58
CA VAL A 178 -12.15 8.43 -9.42
C VAL A 178 -11.18 8.24 -8.26
N GLY A 179 -10.17 9.11 -8.16
CA GLY A 179 -9.26 9.15 -7.02
C GLY A 179 -10.01 9.36 -5.71
N PHE A 180 -10.91 10.35 -5.66
CA PHE A 180 -11.71 10.65 -4.47
C PHE A 180 -12.57 9.47 -4.03
N THR A 181 -13.30 8.83 -4.93
CA THR A 181 -14.15 7.68 -4.58
C THR A 181 -13.30 6.49 -4.16
N ALA A 182 -12.23 6.18 -4.89
CA ALA A 182 -11.31 5.10 -4.53
C ALA A 182 -10.69 5.33 -3.15
N GLY A 183 -10.17 6.54 -2.89
CA GLY A 183 -9.60 6.93 -1.62
C GLY A 183 -10.61 6.89 -0.48
N LEU A 184 -11.82 7.45 -0.67
CA LEU A 184 -12.86 7.49 0.36
C LEU A 184 -13.27 6.08 0.80
N PHE A 185 -13.68 5.22 -0.14
CA PHE A 185 -14.22 3.91 0.19
C PHE A 185 -13.14 2.91 0.63
N SER A 186 -11.97 2.91 -0.02
CA SER A 186 -10.87 2.03 0.40
C SER A 186 -10.32 2.45 1.77
N CYS A 187 -10.27 3.75 2.08
CA CYS A 187 -9.82 4.19 3.39
C CYS A 187 -10.86 3.94 4.48
N ALA A 188 -12.14 4.17 4.20
CA ALA A 188 -13.24 3.89 5.13
C ALA A 188 -13.38 2.39 5.44
N GLY A 189 -13.12 1.51 4.47
CA GLY A 189 -13.21 0.06 4.62
C GLY A 189 -11.86 -0.61 4.90
N LEU A 190 -11.02 -0.79 3.87
CA LEU A 190 -9.81 -1.61 3.95
C LEU A 190 -8.75 -1.02 4.89
N VAL A 191 -8.43 0.27 4.72
CA VAL A 191 -7.35 0.90 5.48
C VAL A 191 -7.72 1.04 6.96
N SER A 192 -8.94 1.46 7.27
CA SER A 192 -9.39 1.58 8.66
C SER A 192 -9.41 0.25 9.42
N VAL A 193 -9.57 -0.86 8.70
CA VAL A 193 -9.70 -2.21 9.27
C VAL A 193 -8.34 -2.91 9.36
N SER A 194 -7.51 -2.77 8.34
CA SER A 194 -6.24 -3.52 8.21
C SER A 194 -4.98 -2.66 8.33
N GLY A 195 -5.10 -1.33 8.26
CA GLY A 195 -3.98 -0.39 8.29
C GLY A 195 -3.28 -0.21 6.93
N VAL A 196 -3.77 -0.90 5.88
CA VAL A 196 -3.22 -0.89 4.52
C VAL A 196 -4.32 -1.04 3.45
N GLY A 197 -3.99 -0.84 2.17
CA GLY A 197 -4.82 -1.26 1.04
C GLY A 197 -5.22 -0.15 0.06
N VAL A 198 -5.10 1.13 0.42
CA VAL A 198 -5.40 2.23 -0.51
C VAL A 198 -4.39 2.31 -1.66
N ASP A 199 -3.13 1.97 -1.41
CA ASP A 199 -2.11 1.77 -2.43
C ASP A 199 -2.55 0.76 -3.48
N MET A 200 -3.00 -0.41 -3.03
CA MET A 200 -3.39 -1.51 -3.89
C MET A 200 -4.62 -1.15 -4.73
N VAL A 201 -5.62 -0.51 -4.11
CA VAL A 201 -6.83 -0.05 -4.82
C VAL A 201 -6.47 1.02 -5.85
N LEU A 202 -5.72 2.05 -5.46
CA LEU A 202 -5.35 3.13 -6.37
C LEU A 202 -4.46 2.61 -7.52
N TYR A 203 -3.51 1.74 -7.22
CA TYR A 203 -2.70 1.06 -8.22
C TYR A 203 -3.56 0.24 -9.19
N THR A 204 -4.53 -0.54 -8.68
CA THR A 204 -5.38 -1.39 -9.51
C THR A 204 -6.24 -0.54 -10.45
N VAL A 205 -6.76 0.59 -9.97
CA VAL A 205 -7.46 1.58 -10.80
C VAL A 205 -6.52 2.15 -11.87
N LEU A 206 -5.32 2.60 -11.50
CA LEU A 206 -4.35 3.15 -12.45
C LEU A 206 -3.97 2.15 -13.55
N VAL A 207 -3.65 0.91 -13.17
CA VAL A 207 -3.15 -0.11 -14.09
C VAL A 207 -4.26 -0.73 -14.94
N LEU A 208 -5.42 -1.06 -14.37
CA LEU A 208 -6.48 -1.75 -15.11
C LEU A 208 -7.42 -0.79 -15.83
N LEU A 209 -7.80 0.32 -15.19
CA LEU A 209 -8.74 1.29 -15.76
C LEU A 209 -8.02 2.29 -16.68
N CYS A 210 -6.88 2.82 -16.24
CA CYS A 210 -6.17 3.89 -16.96
C CYS A 210 -4.99 3.41 -17.81
N ARG A 211 -4.71 2.09 -17.80
CA ARG A 211 -3.60 1.46 -18.53
C ARG A 211 -2.26 2.16 -18.25
N CYS A 212 -2.08 2.53 -16.98
CA CYS A 212 -0.93 3.27 -16.49
C CYS A 212 0.31 2.36 -16.36
N ASP A 213 1.46 2.88 -16.76
CA ASP A 213 2.78 2.28 -16.58
C ASP A 213 3.08 2.14 -15.07
N LEU A 214 3.66 1.00 -14.71
CA LEU A 214 4.13 0.70 -13.36
C LEU A 214 5.14 1.74 -12.83
N LYS A 215 5.84 2.47 -13.71
CA LYS A 215 6.72 3.60 -13.36
C LYS A 215 5.97 4.80 -12.76
N ILE A 216 4.67 4.92 -13.02
CA ILE A 216 3.81 6.00 -12.51
C ILE A 216 2.89 5.44 -11.42
N ALA A 217 2.31 4.25 -11.64
CA ALA A 217 1.33 3.66 -10.73
C ALA A 217 1.92 3.32 -9.36
N ILE A 218 3.11 2.67 -9.31
CA ILE A 218 3.73 2.27 -8.05
C ILE A 218 4.15 3.50 -7.21
N PRO A 219 4.85 4.51 -7.75
CA PRO A 219 5.18 5.68 -6.95
C PRO A 219 3.93 6.45 -6.47
N THR A 220 2.87 6.50 -7.28
CA THR A 220 1.59 7.11 -6.90
C THR A 220 0.95 6.36 -5.73
N SER A 221 0.94 5.03 -5.77
CA SER A 221 0.37 4.19 -4.71
C SER A 221 1.16 4.30 -3.40
N VAL A 222 2.50 4.39 -3.47
CA VAL A 222 3.36 4.58 -2.29
C VAL A 222 3.03 5.89 -1.56
N ILE A 223 2.82 6.99 -2.30
CA ILE A 223 2.53 8.30 -1.68
C ILE A 223 1.16 8.31 -1.00
N ILE A 224 0.11 7.74 -1.62
CA ILE A 224 -1.20 7.69 -0.96
C ILE A 224 -1.17 6.82 0.29
N MET A 225 -0.39 5.72 0.31
CA MET A 225 -0.25 4.87 1.49
C MET A 225 0.54 5.58 2.60
N ALA A 226 1.59 6.32 2.25
CA ALA A 226 2.30 7.17 3.21
C ALA A 226 1.34 8.17 3.87
N PHE A 227 0.54 8.87 3.06
CA PHE A 227 -0.43 9.83 3.52
C PHE A 227 -1.50 9.22 4.43
N SER A 228 -2.15 8.13 4.00
CA SER A 228 -3.20 7.47 4.77
C SER A 228 -2.66 6.82 6.06
N SER A 229 -1.40 6.39 6.08
CA SER A 229 -0.76 5.84 7.29
C SER A 229 -0.52 6.88 8.36
N VAL A 230 -0.03 8.07 7.96
CA VAL A 230 0.13 9.21 8.86
C VAL A 230 -1.23 9.66 9.41
N LEU A 231 -2.24 9.78 8.55
CA LEU A 231 -3.59 10.11 9.00
C LEU A 231 -4.15 9.05 9.96
N GLY A 232 -3.95 7.76 9.65
CA GLY A 232 -4.42 6.64 10.46
C GLY A 232 -3.83 6.67 11.86
N ILE A 233 -2.50 6.78 11.99
CA ILE A 233 -1.86 6.79 13.32
C ILE A 233 -2.23 8.05 14.11
N ILE A 234 -2.30 9.23 13.47
CA ILE A 234 -2.74 10.47 14.13
C ILE A 234 -4.18 10.33 14.63
N THR A 235 -5.08 9.82 13.80
CA THR A 235 -6.48 9.59 14.17
C THR A 235 -6.59 8.62 15.35
N LYS A 236 -5.82 7.52 15.31
CA LYS A 236 -5.78 6.53 16.39
C LYS A 236 -5.30 7.17 17.69
N MET A 237 -4.17 7.88 17.67
CA MET A 237 -3.61 8.56 18.84
C MET A 237 -4.57 9.62 19.41
N ALA A 238 -5.26 10.37 18.55
CA ALA A 238 -6.15 11.46 18.98
C ALA A 238 -7.51 10.97 19.51
N LEU A 239 -8.07 9.89 18.96
CA LEU A 239 -9.48 9.54 19.19
C LEU A 239 -9.71 8.23 19.93
N THR A 240 -8.91 7.19 19.68
CA THR A 240 -9.24 5.82 20.14
C THR A 240 -8.12 5.13 20.91
N GLY A 241 -6.94 5.74 20.99
CA GLY A 241 -5.72 5.10 21.48
C GLY A 241 -5.10 4.13 20.47
N VAL A 242 -3.83 3.84 20.68
CA VAL A 242 -3.05 2.85 19.90
C VAL A 242 -2.96 1.57 20.73
N GLN A 243 -3.12 0.42 20.10
CA GLN A 243 -3.03 -0.88 20.78
C GLN A 243 -1.68 -1.04 21.50
N PRO A 244 -1.65 -1.55 22.75
CA PRO A 244 -0.40 -1.90 23.44
C PRO A 244 0.44 -2.89 22.62
N GLY A 245 1.77 -2.79 22.69
CA GLY A 245 2.69 -3.61 21.89
C GLY A 245 3.06 -2.97 20.54
N VAL A 246 2.31 -1.97 20.07
CA VAL A 246 2.63 -1.29 18.80
C VAL A 246 3.89 -0.47 18.92
N PHE A 247 4.10 0.23 20.04
CA PHE A 247 5.24 1.13 20.23
C PHE A 247 6.56 0.36 20.24
N GLU A 248 6.60 -0.79 20.90
CA GLU A 248 7.77 -1.64 21.06
C GLU A 248 8.18 -2.27 19.73
N ASN A 249 7.21 -2.86 19.02
CA ASN A 249 7.41 -3.37 17.66
C ASN A 249 7.84 -2.26 16.70
N TRP A 250 7.23 -1.07 16.82
CA TRP A 250 7.59 0.10 16.01
C TRP A 250 9.00 0.57 16.33
N LEU A 251 9.42 0.61 17.59
CA LEU A 251 10.74 1.04 18.01
C LEU A 251 11.84 0.19 17.37
N ALA A 252 11.62 -1.13 17.29
CA ALA A 252 12.52 -2.07 16.62
C ALA A 252 12.48 -1.93 15.08
N ALA A 253 11.28 -1.82 14.49
CA ALA A 253 11.11 -1.86 13.02
C ALA A 253 11.33 -0.52 12.30
N ALA A 254 10.98 0.61 12.93
CA ALA A 254 11.07 1.96 12.36
C ALA A 254 12.43 2.30 11.73
N PRO A 255 13.59 2.04 12.37
CA PRO A 255 14.90 2.35 11.79
C PRO A 255 15.20 1.50 10.56
N VAL A 256 14.69 0.28 10.49
CA VAL A 256 14.88 -0.60 9.34
C VAL A 256 14.05 -0.13 8.17
N VAL A 257 12.76 0.15 8.39
CA VAL A 257 11.85 0.55 7.31
C VAL A 257 12.13 1.92 6.74
N ALA A 258 12.70 2.83 7.55
CA ALA A 258 13.12 4.16 7.11
C ALA A 258 14.13 4.09 5.95
N LEU A 259 14.95 3.04 5.89
CA LEU A 259 15.90 2.78 4.81
C LEU A 259 15.38 1.76 3.79
N GLY A 260 14.79 0.66 4.26
CA GLY A 260 14.41 -0.47 3.40
C GLY A 260 13.38 -0.10 2.34
N ALA A 261 12.39 0.75 2.66
CA ALA A 261 11.39 1.17 1.68
C ALA A 261 11.97 2.06 0.56
N PRO A 262 12.73 3.14 0.84
CA PRO A 262 13.47 3.86 -0.20
C PRO A 262 14.43 2.99 -1.02
N LEU A 263 15.11 2.02 -0.37
CA LEU A 263 15.99 1.07 -1.07
C LEU A 263 15.21 0.19 -2.05
N GLY A 264 13.99 -0.24 -1.70
CA GLY A 264 13.07 -0.91 -2.62
C GLY A 264 12.75 -0.05 -3.85
N VAL A 265 12.40 1.22 -3.65
CA VAL A 265 12.15 2.18 -4.75
C VAL A 265 13.39 2.34 -5.64
N PHE A 266 14.59 2.32 -5.07
CA PHE A 266 15.84 2.45 -5.80
C PHE A 266 16.19 1.19 -6.60
N MET A 267 16.08 0.01 -5.99
CA MET A 267 16.47 -1.27 -6.60
C MET A 267 15.53 -1.76 -7.70
N VAL A 268 14.26 -1.35 -7.67
CA VAL A 268 13.30 -1.72 -8.72
C VAL A 268 13.70 -1.19 -10.11
N GLU A 269 14.60 -0.21 -10.18
CA GLU A 269 15.14 0.30 -11.45
C GLU A 269 16.18 -0.60 -12.08
N PHE A 270 16.88 -1.40 -11.27
CA PHE A 270 17.91 -2.35 -11.72
C PHE A 270 17.32 -3.73 -11.99
N ILE A 271 16.47 -4.22 -11.07
CA ILE A 271 15.88 -5.58 -11.13
C ILE A 271 14.65 -5.62 -12.05
N GLY A 272 13.99 -4.47 -12.23
CA GLY A 272 12.72 -4.36 -12.94
C GLY A 272 11.52 -4.64 -12.02
N ARG A 273 10.36 -4.09 -12.39
CA ARG A 273 9.13 -4.15 -11.57
C ARG A 273 8.43 -5.50 -11.64
N LYS A 274 8.53 -6.18 -12.79
CA LYS A 274 7.85 -7.46 -13.07
C LYS A 274 8.32 -8.61 -12.17
N PRO A 275 9.63 -8.88 -12.01
CA PRO A 275 10.10 -9.95 -11.12
C PRO A 275 9.68 -9.73 -9.67
N THR A 276 9.82 -8.49 -9.18
CA THR A 276 9.42 -8.14 -7.82
C THR A 276 7.93 -8.35 -7.59
N LEU A 277 7.08 -7.88 -8.51
CA LEU A 277 5.63 -8.11 -8.43
C LEU A 277 5.27 -9.59 -8.43
N LEU A 278 5.98 -10.44 -9.19
CA LEU A 278 5.75 -11.89 -9.18
C LEU A 278 6.08 -12.52 -7.84
N VAL A 279 7.23 -12.19 -7.26
CA VAL A 279 7.62 -12.71 -5.94
C VAL A 279 6.58 -12.34 -4.90
N VAL A 280 6.18 -11.07 -4.84
CA VAL A 280 5.19 -10.66 -3.84
C VAL A 280 3.79 -11.21 -4.13
N ALA A 281 3.42 -11.38 -5.41
CA ALA A 281 2.17 -12.04 -5.76
C ALA A 281 2.10 -13.49 -5.25
N VAL A 282 3.21 -14.24 -5.35
CA VAL A 282 3.31 -15.59 -4.77
C VAL A 282 3.16 -15.53 -3.24
N LEU A 283 3.82 -14.57 -2.58
CA LEU A 283 3.69 -14.40 -1.13
C LEU A 283 2.26 -14.10 -0.70
N CYS A 284 1.53 -13.25 -1.43
CA CYS A 284 0.12 -12.95 -1.14
C CYS A 284 -0.79 -14.18 -1.28
N VAL A 285 -0.56 -15.01 -2.30
CA VAL A 285 -1.30 -16.27 -2.45
C VAL A 285 -0.95 -17.27 -1.36
N GLY A 286 0.34 -17.39 -1.02
CA GLY A 286 0.80 -18.20 0.11
C GLY A 286 0.17 -17.76 1.42
N GLN A 287 0.11 -16.45 1.68
CA GLN A 287 -0.56 -15.86 2.84
C GLN A 287 -2.06 -16.16 2.87
N LEU A 288 -2.75 -16.10 1.73
CA LEU A 288 -4.16 -16.49 1.64
C LEU A 288 -4.36 -17.95 2.07
N ILE A 289 -3.57 -18.87 1.47
CA ILE A 289 -3.63 -20.30 1.81
C ILE A 289 -3.34 -20.51 3.29
N TRP A 290 -2.29 -19.86 3.81
CA TRP A 290 -1.91 -19.94 5.22
C TRP A 290 -3.07 -19.51 6.14
N THR A 291 -3.69 -18.37 5.88
CA THR A 291 -4.81 -17.87 6.70
C THR A 291 -6.00 -18.83 6.65
N LEU A 292 -6.36 -19.34 5.48
CA LEU A 292 -7.49 -20.26 5.33
C LEU A 292 -7.24 -21.59 6.06
N VAL A 293 -6.01 -22.11 6.04
CA VAL A 293 -5.64 -23.33 6.76
C VAL A 293 -5.65 -23.08 8.27
N ARG A 294 -5.01 -22.00 8.73
CA ARG A 294 -4.91 -21.68 10.17
C ARG A 294 -6.28 -21.43 10.80
N GLU A 295 -7.13 -20.68 10.12
CA GLU A 295 -8.45 -20.29 10.63
C GLU A 295 -9.56 -21.27 10.18
N SER A 296 -9.21 -22.41 9.57
CA SER A 296 -10.16 -23.40 9.04
C SER A 296 -11.19 -23.87 10.07
N ALA A 297 -10.74 -24.16 11.29
CA ALA A 297 -11.61 -24.61 12.38
C ALA A 297 -12.63 -23.54 12.79
N ALA A 298 -12.23 -22.26 12.79
CA ALA A 298 -13.09 -21.14 13.13
C ALA A 298 -14.04 -20.75 11.97
N LEU A 299 -13.57 -20.91 10.73
CA LEU A 299 -14.35 -20.61 9.52
C LEU A 299 -15.42 -21.66 9.23
N GLY A 300 -15.11 -22.94 9.48
CA GLY A 300 -15.91 -24.06 9.02
C GLY A 300 -16.08 -24.10 7.50
N GLY A 301 -16.91 -25.02 7.00
CA GLY A 301 -17.13 -25.17 5.55
C GLY A 301 -17.76 -23.93 4.90
N ILE A 302 -18.67 -23.25 5.60
CA ILE A 302 -19.36 -22.05 5.09
C ILE A 302 -18.39 -20.88 5.00
N GLY A 303 -17.59 -20.60 6.04
CA GLY A 303 -16.62 -19.51 6.02
C GLY A 303 -15.53 -19.73 4.97
N MET A 304 -15.08 -20.96 4.76
CA MET A 304 -14.17 -21.31 3.67
C MET A 304 -14.82 -21.07 2.30
N GLY A 305 -16.06 -21.54 2.09
CA GLY A 305 -16.81 -21.33 0.85
C GLY A 305 -17.02 -19.85 0.53
N LEU A 306 -17.39 -19.04 1.55
CA LEU A 306 -17.52 -17.59 1.41
C LEU A 306 -16.19 -16.91 1.08
N SER A 307 -15.08 -17.35 1.69
CA SER A 307 -13.76 -16.78 1.41
C SER A 307 -13.31 -17.05 -0.02
N ILE A 308 -13.50 -18.29 -0.52
CA ILE A 308 -13.21 -18.65 -1.91
C ILE A 308 -14.13 -17.88 -2.86
N GLY A 309 -15.43 -17.81 -2.56
CA GLY A 309 -16.40 -17.03 -3.31
C GLY A 309 -16.02 -15.54 -3.38
N ALA A 310 -15.52 -14.97 -2.30
CA ALA A 310 -15.05 -13.59 -2.25
C ALA A 310 -13.79 -13.38 -3.11
N VAL A 311 -12.85 -14.34 -3.13
CA VAL A 311 -11.70 -14.29 -4.06
C VAL A 311 -12.17 -14.28 -5.51
N LEU A 312 -13.09 -15.19 -5.87
CA LEU A 312 -13.67 -15.22 -7.21
C LEU A 312 -14.39 -13.90 -7.56
N GLY A 313 -15.15 -13.36 -6.61
CA GLY A 313 -15.80 -12.06 -6.74
C GLY A 313 -14.81 -10.92 -7.02
N CYS A 314 -13.69 -10.87 -6.29
CA CYS A 314 -12.62 -9.90 -6.53
C CYS A 314 -12.01 -10.06 -7.93
N LEU A 315 -11.74 -11.30 -8.37
CA LEU A 315 -11.19 -11.57 -9.70
C LEU A 315 -12.14 -11.13 -10.82
N VAL A 316 -13.44 -11.41 -10.68
CA VAL A 316 -14.48 -10.92 -11.61
C VAL A 316 -14.52 -9.39 -11.61
N GLY A 317 -14.43 -8.77 -10.43
CA GLY A 317 -14.35 -7.31 -10.31
C GLY A 317 -13.14 -6.71 -11.03
N PHE A 318 -11.96 -7.32 -10.89
CA PHE A 318 -10.76 -6.89 -11.62
C PHE A 318 -10.92 -7.04 -13.13
N ASP A 319 -11.50 -8.14 -13.60
CA ASP A 319 -11.71 -8.35 -15.04
C ASP A 319 -12.73 -7.34 -15.62
N ARG A 320 -13.79 -7.02 -14.87
CA ARG A 320 -14.75 -5.97 -15.25
C ARG A 320 -14.12 -4.59 -15.30
N LEU A 321 -13.28 -4.25 -14.31
CA LEU A 321 -12.55 -2.99 -14.30
C LEU A 321 -11.63 -2.85 -15.52
N ARG A 322 -11.00 -3.97 -15.91
CA ARG A 322 -10.13 -4.08 -17.08
C ARG A 322 -10.89 -3.93 -18.40
N GLU A 323 -12.06 -4.55 -18.53
CA GLU A 323 -12.97 -4.39 -19.68
C GLU A 323 -13.43 -2.94 -19.82
N TRP A 324 -13.84 -2.31 -18.72
CA TRP A 324 -14.21 -0.88 -18.72
C TRP A 324 -13.04 0.00 -19.13
N GLY A 325 -11.83 -0.29 -18.65
CA GLY A 325 -10.62 0.40 -19.10
C GLY A 325 -10.41 0.31 -20.61
N ALA A 326 -10.64 -0.86 -21.22
CA ALA A 326 -10.53 -1.04 -22.67
C ALA A 326 -11.55 -0.17 -23.44
N VAL A 327 -12.80 -0.12 -22.97
CA VAL A 327 -13.86 0.71 -23.56
C VAL A 327 -13.54 2.20 -23.43
N LEU A 328 -13.04 2.62 -22.27
CA LEU A 328 -12.65 4.01 -22.03
C LEU A 328 -11.50 4.44 -22.94
N VAL A 329 -10.44 3.63 -23.05
CA VAL A 329 -9.31 3.90 -23.95
C VAL A 329 -9.79 3.99 -25.40
N ALA A 330 -10.63 3.05 -25.86
CA ALA A 330 -11.18 3.08 -27.21
C ALA A 330 -12.10 4.28 -27.49
N SER A 331 -12.83 4.78 -26.48
CA SER A 331 -13.65 5.99 -26.63
C SER A 331 -12.80 7.26 -26.67
N ASN A 332 -11.72 7.33 -25.88
CA ASN A 332 -10.80 8.46 -25.87
C ASN A 332 -10.05 8.60 -27.21
N LEU A 333 -9.55 7.50 -27.77
CA LEU A 333 -8.89 7.48 -29.08
C LEU A 333 -9.81 8.02 -30.19
N ARG A 334 -11.07 7.53 -30.23
CA ARG A 334 -12.09 8.02 -31.17
C ARG A 334 -12.39 9.51 -31.01
N ARG A 335 -12.35 10.04 -29.78
CA ARG A 335 -12.54 11.46 -29.51
C ARG A 335 -11.36 12.29 -30.03
N GLN A 336 -10.13 11.82 -29.84
CA GLN A 336 -8.92 12.50 -30.31
C GLN A 336 -8.83 12.53 -31.85
N GLU A 337 -9.24 11.44 -32.53
CA GLU A 337 -9.33 11.41 -33.99
C GLU A 337 -10.32 12.45 -34.52
N LYS A 338 -11.51 12.56 -33.92
CA LYS A 338 -12.50 13.57 -34.33
C LYS A 338 -12.00 15.01 -34.18
N VAL A 339 -11.21 15.31 -33.15
CA VAL A 339 -10.65 16.65 -32.93
C VAL A 339 -9.53 16.99 -33.91
N LYS A 340 -8.78 16.00 -34.42
CA LYS A 340 -7.73 16.23 -35.43
C LYS A 340 -8.28 16.48 -36.84
N HIS A 341 -9.54 16.17 -37.09
CA HIS A 341 -10.21 16.34 -38.39
C HIS A 341 -11.12 17.57 -38.47
N VAL A 342 -11.10 18.44 -37.44
CA VAL A 342 -11.76 19.75 -37.39
C VAL A 342 -10.68 20.82 -37.37
#